data_AF-A0A941G6K1-F1
#
_entry.id   AF-A0A941G6K1-F1
#
_cell.length_a   1.000
_cell.length_b   1.000
_cell.length_c   1.000
_cell.angle_alpha   90.00
_cell.angle_beta   90.00
_cell.angle_gamma   90.00
#
_symmetry.space_group_name_H-M   'P 1'
#
loop_
_entity.id
_entity.type
_entity.pdbx_description
1 polymer ?
#
loop_
_entity_poly.entity_id
_entity_poly.type
_entity_poly.pdbx_seq_one_letter_code
_entity_poly.pdbx_strand_id
1 'polypeptide(L)'
;MDMHTVWDESGQAAPLSAGRGRRLAAMAALCAAGLTLGAAAQAESMEEKLRAQLRSTTQQLQQMQSEQAQVNAAKAAAEAQRDAAQKELEALRGQLSRAQGQAEKLSQQQSAVLESAQSQIAASNAQLGKFKGAYDELLVLARTKESERAKLAGALAQRDEQVKSCVAKNREMYQAGKDILNAYERVSTGDMMAMRQPFARSARVKFEEQAQEYGDKLYDAQVPASAAAIASPKPGAPEPGAADAFTMQTQTK
;
A
#
# COMPACT_ATOMS: atom_id res chain seq x y z
N MET A 1 -15.84 24.03 -8.03
CA MET A 1 -15.07 25.27 -8.29
C MET A 1 -14.36 25.03 -9.59
N ASP A 2 -15.03 25.36 -10.69
CA ASP A 2 -14.52 25.20 -12.06
C ASP A 2 -14.77 26.53 -12.77
N MET A 3 -13.69 27.24 -13.04
CA MET A 3 -13.69 28.50 -13.78
C MET A 3 -12.97 28.26 -15.11
N HIS A 4 -13.75 28.05 -16.17
CA HIS A 4 -13.30 28.26 -17.54
C HIS A 4 -14.11 29.42 -18.12
N THR A 5 -13.57 30.63 -18.02
CA THR A 5 -13.97 31.78 -18.84
C THR A 5 -13.13 31.77 -20.10
N VAL A 6 -13.70 31.25 -21.18
CA VAL A 6 -13.20 31.43 -22.54
C VAL A 6 -13.36 32.90 -22.91
N TRP A 7 -12.23 33.53 -23.20
CA TRP A 7 -12.10 34.82 -23.84
C TRP A 7 -12.31 34.64 -25.33
N ASP A 8 -13.32 35.31 -25.91
CA ASP A 8 -13.41 35.50 -27.36
C ASP A 8 -14.15 36.81 -27.70
N GLU A 9 -13.75 37.39 -28.84
CA GLU A 9 -14.38 38.44 -29.65
C GLU A 9 -14.71 39.79 -29.01
N SER A 10 -13.78 40.73 -29.13
CA SER A 10 -14.11 42.16 -29.27
C SER A 10 -13.28 42.82 -30.38
N GLY A 11 -13.59 42.45 -31.62
CA GLY A 11 -13.20 43.21 -32.81
C GLY A 11 -14.12 44.41 -33.00
N GLN A 12 -13.60 45.59 -32.68
CA GLN A 12 -14.28 46.88 -32.79
C GLN A 12 -14.65 47.20 -34.24
N ALA A 13 -15.90 47.63 -34.44
CA ALA A 13 -16.43 48.10 -35.72
C ALA A 13 -16.48 49.64 -35.78
N ALA A 14 -16.19 50.15 -36.99
CA ALA A 14 -16.37 51.51 -37.54
C ALA A 14 -15.18 52.50 -37.42
N PRO A 15 -15.01 53.48 -38.34
CA PRO A 15 -15.94 53.91 -39.41
C PRO A 15 -15.37 54.12 -40.84
N LEU A 16 -16.29 53.97 -41.79
CA LEU A 16 -16.51 54.71 -43.05
C LEU A 16 -15.43 55.72 -43.51
N SER A 17 -14.82 55.46 -44.68
CA SER A 17 -14.35 56.54 -45.58
C SER A 17 -14.55 56.17 -47.05
N ALA A 18 -15.80 56.23 -47.49
CA ALA A 18 -16.14 56.09 -48.90
C ALA A 18 -15.87 57.43 -49.65
N GLY A 19 -15.04 57.34 -50.68
CA GLY A 19 -15.36 57.99 -51.95
C GLY A 19 -15.23 59.51 -52.01
N ARG A 20 -14.00 60.01 -51.80
CA ARG A 20 -13.52 61.35 -52.20
C ARG A 20 -13.45 61.51 -53.74
N GLY A 21 -14.42 60.95 -54.48
CA GLY A 21 -14.42 60.82 -55.94
C GLY A 21 -15.53 61.57 -56.69
N ARG A 22 -16.39 62.33 -55.98
CA ARG A 22 -17.52 63.05 -56.59
C ARG A 22 -17.39 64.58 -56.65
N ARG A 23 -16.25 65.15 -56.24
CA ARG A 23 -15.99 66.61 -56.29
C ARG A 23 -15.08 67.07 -57.44
N LEU A 24 -14.68 66.17 -58.33
CA LEU A 24 -13.82 66.50 -59.47
C LEU A 24 -14.57 66.71 -60.80
N ALA A 25 -15.89 66.50 -60.83
CA ALA A 25 -16.70 66.73 -62.04
C ALA A 25 -17.35 68.12 -62.11
N ALA A 26 -17.27 68.95 -61.06
CA ALA A 26 -17.94 70.25 -61.00
C ALA A 26 -17.01 71.47 -61.13
N MET A 27 -15.70 71.27 -61.32
CA MET A 27 -14.72 72.36 -61.51
C MET A 27 -14.09 72.42 -62.90
N ALA A 28 -14.61 71.65 -63.86
CA ALA A 28 -14.15 71.68 -65.26
C ALA A 28 -15.05 72.54 -66.19
N ALA A 29 -16.12 73.15 -65.68
CA ALA A 29 -17.12 73.87 -66.48
C ALA A 29 -17.16 75.40 -66.24
N LEU A 30 -16.15 75.98 -65.58
CA LEU A 30 -16.13 77.42 -65.25
C LEU A 30 -14.79 78.13 -65.51
N CYS A 31 -14.05 77.73 -66.55
CA CYS A 31 -12.84 78.45 -67.01
C CYS A 31 -12.82 78.71 -68.52
N ALA A 32 -13.96 78.63 -69.21
CA ALA A 32 -14.05 78.83 -70.66
C ALA A 32 -14.55 80.22 -71.09
N ALA A 33 -14.73 81.17 -70.16
CA ALA A 33 -15.18 82.51 -70.49
C ALA A 33 -14.44 83.54 -69.62
N GLY A 34 -13.27 83.97 -70.09
CA GLY A 34 -12.52 85.03 -69.43
C GLY A 34 -11.13 85.20 -70.02
N LEU A 35 -10.98 86.28 -70.80
CA LEU A 35 -9.75 86.95 -71.22
C LEU A 35 -9.19 86.60 -72.62
N THR A 36 -9.97 87.00 -73.62
CA THR A 36 -9.44 87.73 -74.78
C THR A 36 -9.17 89.19 -74.37
N LEU A 37 -7.91 89.54 -74.06
CA LEU A 37 -7.25 90.85 -74.29
C LEU A 37 -5.91 90.83 -73.52
N GLY A 38 -4.79 90.70 -74.23
CA GLY A 38 -3.45 90.68 -73.61
C GLY A 38 -2.35 90.14 -74.52
N ALA A 39 -2.39 90.45 -75.83
CA ALA A 39 -1.38 90.01 -76.80
C ALA A 39 -0.10 90.87 -76.81
N ALA A 40 0.12 91.72 -75.80
CA ALA A 40 1.32 92.55 -75.66
C ALA A 40 2.18 92.22 -74.42
N ALA A 41 1.97 91.04 -73.80
CA ALA A 41 2.81 90.48 -72.72
C ALA A 41 3.19 88.99 -72.96
N GLN A 42 3.03 88.50 -74.19
CA GLN A 42 3.23 87.09 -74.57
C GLN A 42 4.72 86.67 -74.66
N ALA A 43 5.64 87.64 -74.70
CA ALA A 43 7.08 87.36 -74.68
C ALA A 43 7.65 87.27 -73.25
N GLU A 44 7.23 88.13 -72.31
CA GLU A 44 7.60 88.03 -70.89
C GLU A 44 6.91 86.84 -70.18
N SER A 45 5.68 86.48 -70.58
CA SER A 45 4.92 85.38 -69.95
C SER A 45 5.38 83.96 -70.31
N MET A 46 6.05 83.75 -71.46
CA MET A 46 6.68 82.46 -71.77
C MET A 46 7.94 82.26 -70.92
N GLU A 47 8.74 83.31 -70.73
CA GLU A 47 9.93 83.28 -69.87
C GLU A 47 9.54 83.13 -68.37
N GLU A 48 8.47 83.79 -67.93
CA GLU A 48 7.90 83.58 -66.59
C GLU A 48 7.34 82.18 -66.38
N LYS A 49 6.69 81.59 -67.40
CA LYS A 49 6.25 80.19 -67.35
C LYS A 49 7.43 79.22 -67.29
N LEU A 50 8.50 79.41 -68.07
CA LEU A 50 9.70 78.59 -67.95
C LEU A 50 10.37 78.75 -66.58
N ARG A 51 10.44 79.98 -66.02
CA ARG A 51 10.93 80.20 -64.65
C ARG A 51 10.04 79.57 -63.59
N ALA A 52 8.72 79.59 -63.76
CA ALA A 52 7.78 78.94 -62.86
C ALA A 52 7.87 77.41 -62.97
N GLN A 53 8.08 76.88 -64.17
CA GLN A 53 8.26 75.45 -64.44
C GLN A 53 9.60 74.94 -63.91
N LEU A 54 10.67 75.72 -64.01
CA LEU A 54 11.96 75.44 -63.35
C LEU A 54 11.86 75.48 -61.82
N ARG A 55 11.16 76.47 -61.25
CA ARG A 55 10.91 76.52 -59.80
C ARG A 55 10.07 75.34 -59.32
N SER A 56 9.02 74.99 -60.06
CA SER A 56 8.15 73.84 -59.78
C SER A 56 8.90 72.50 -59.88
N THR A 57 9.72 72.30 -60.91
CA THR A 57 10.54 71.08 -61.06
C THR A 57 11.63 70.99 -59.99
N THR A 58 12.22 72.11 -59.58
CA THR A 58 13.17 72.17 -58.46
C THR A 58 12.50 71.82 -57.14
N GLN A 59 11.28 72.34 -56.88
CA GLN A 59 10.47 71.96 -55.72
C GLN A 59 10.09 70.47 -55.76
N GLN A 60 9.73 69.95 -56.93
CA GLN A 60 9.37 68.54 -57.10
C GLN A 60 10.58 67.61 -56.90
N LEU A 61 11.79 68.01 -57.32
CA LEU A 61 13.02 67.27 -57.02
C LEU A 61 13.35 67.30 -55.53
N GLN A 62 13.21 68.44 -54.85
CA GLN A 62 13.41 68.52 -53.40
C GLN A 62 12.39 67.66 -52.64
N GLN A 63 11.12 67.70 -53.05
CA GLN A 63 10.04 66.88 -52.52
C GLN A 63 10.38 65.38 -52.68
N MET A 64 10.69 64.93 -53.89
CA MET A 64 11.06 63.54 -54.17
C MET A 64 12.33 63.11 -53.41
N GLN A 65 13.32 63.99 -53.25
CA GLN A 65 14.53 63.70 -52.48
C GLN A 65 14.21 63.53 -50.99
N SER A 66 13.33 64.37 -50.43
CA SER A 66 12.86 64.23 -49.04
C SER A 66 12.03 62.96 -48.83
N GLU A 67 11.18 62.60 -49.80
CA GLU A 67 10.38 61.39 -49.77
C GLU A 67 11.26 60.14 -49.88
N GLN A 68 12.28 60.16 -50.75
CA GLN A 68 13.29 59.10 -50.84
C GLN A 68 14.02 58.91 -49.51
N ALA A 69 14.43 60.01 -48.85
CA ALA A 69 15.06 59.95 -47.54
C ALA A 69 14.11 59.39 -46.47
N GLN A 70 12.83 59.78 -46.50
CA GLN A 70 11.81 59.33 -45.56
C GLN A 70 11.49 57.83 -45.73
N VAL A 71 11.36 57.35 -46.98
CA VAL A 71 11.13 55.93 -47.28
C VAL A 71 12.34 55.09 -46.90
N ASN A 72 13.56 55.56 -47.17
CA ASN A 72 14.78 54.87 -46.75
C ASN A 72 14.90 54.78 -45.22
N ALA A 73 14.55 55.86 -44.50
CA ALA A 73 14.49 55.86 -43.04
C ALA A 73 13.42 54.90 -42.50
N ALA A 74 12.23 54.88 -43.10
CA ALA A 74 11.15 53.97 -42.74
C ALA A 74 11.52 52.50 -43.01
N LYS A 75 12.21 52.22 -44.13
CA LYS A 75 12.72 50.89 -44.47
C LYS A 75 13.77 50.43 -43.44
N ALA A 76 14.73 51.27 -43.11
CA ALA A 76 15.73 50.96 -42.08
C ALA A 76 15.09 50.70 -40.70
N ALA A 77 14.07 51.48 -40.33
CA ALA A 77 13.32 51.26 -39.09
C ALA A 77 12.53 49.94 -39.12
N ALA A 78 11.88 49.60 -40.24
CA ALA A 78 11.15 48.35 -40.40
C ALA A 78 12.09 47.12 -40.40
N GLU A 79 13.26 47.22 -41.03
CA GLU A 79 14.29 46.19 -41.00
C GLU A 79 14.82 45.99 -39.57
N ALA A 80 15.08 47.07 -38.84
CA ALA A 80 15.49 47.00 -37.43
C ALA A 80 14.41 46.35 -36.54
N GLN A 81 13.13 46.67 -36.75
CA GLN A 81 12.02 46.05 -36.03
C GLN A 81 11.86 44.56 -36.35
N ARG A 82 11.99 44.18 -37.63
CA ARG A 82 11.97 42.77 -38.05
C ARG A 82 13.11 41.99 -37.39
N ASP A 83 14.32 42.55 -37.41
CA ASP A 83 15.49 41.88 -36.84
C ASP A 83 15.38 41.77 -35.31
N ALA A 84 14.80 42.77 -34.64
CA ALA A 84 14.47 42.70 -33.22
C ALA A 84 13.42 41.61 -32.92
N ALA A 85 12.32 41.57 -33.69
CA ALA A 85 11.28 40.56 -33.53
C ALA A 85 11.78 39.14 -33.82
N GLN A 86 12.68 38.97 -34.81
CA GLN A 86 13.32 37.68 -35.09
C GLN A 86 14.18 37.21 -33.91
N LYS A 87 14.97 38.11 -33.30
CA LYS A 87 15.75 37.79 -32.10
C LYS A 87 14.86 37.41 -30.91
N GLU A 88 13.75 38.10 -30.72
CA GLU A 88 12.78 37.76 -29.67
C GLU A 88 12.13 36.38 -29.91
N LEU A 89 11.76 36.06 -31.15
CA LEU A 89 11.22 34.75 -31.50
C LEU A 89 12.23 33.62 -31.27
N GLU A 90 13.50 33.83 -31.61
CA GLU A 90 14.56 32.87 -31.33
C GLU A 90 14.79 32.69 -29.82
N ALA A 91 14.78 33.79 -29.07
CA ALA A 91 14.90 33.76 -27.61
C ALA A 91 13.73 33.01 -26.95
N LEU A 92 12.49 33.30 -27.38
CA LEU A 92 11.27 32.64 -26.89
C LEU A 92 11.25 31.16 -27.27
N ARG A 93 11.64 30.80 -28.50
CA ARG A 93 11.79 29.39 -28.90
C ARG A 93 12.82 28.67 -28.04
N GLY A 94 13.96 29.31 -27.74
CA GLY A 94 14.97 28.77 -26.84
C GLY A 94 14.49 28.63 -25.40
N GLN A 95 13.64 29.53 -24.91
CA GLN A 95 13.00 29.38 -23.59
C GLN A 95 11.97 28.25 -23.58
N LEU A 96 11.13 28.15 -24.62
CA LEU A 96 10.10 27.13 -24.73
C LEU A 96 10.71 25.72 -24.82
N SER A 97 11.77 25.53 -25.61
CA SER A 97 12.52 24.27 -25.66
C SER A 97 13.12 23.91 -24.29
N ARG A 98 13.70 24.89 -23.57
CA ARG A 98 14.21 24.68 -22.21
C ARG A 98 13.11 24.34 -21.21
N ALA A 99 11.94 24.95 -21.32
CA ALA A 99 10.79 24.68 -20.46
C ALA A 99 10.21 23.28 -20.74
N GLN A 100 10.08 22.90 -22.01
CA GLN A 100 9.66 21.55 -22.41
C GLN A 100 10.62 20.48 -21.89
N GLY A 101 11.94 20.67 -22.08
CA GLY A 101 12.93 19.73 -21.55
C GLY A 101 12.94 19.63 -20.02
N GLN A 102 12.59 20.71 -19.31
CA GLN A 102 12.40 20.65 -17.86
C GLN A 102 11.10 19.92 -17.47
N ALA A 103 10.01 20.18 -18.17
CA ALA A 103 8.73 19.50 -17.94
C ALA A 103 8.84 17.99 -18.18
N GLU A 104 9.52 17.56 -19.23
CA GLU A 104 9.80 16.14 -19.49
C GLU A 104 10.63 15.49 -18.38
N LYS A 105 11.70 16.17 -17.92
CA LYS A 105 12.51 15.68 -16.80
C LYS A 105 11.70 15.56 -15.51
N LEU A 106 10.88 16.57 -15.20
CA LEU A 106 9.99 16.56 -14.02
C LEU A 106 8.95 15.44 -14.13
N SER A 107 8.37 15.22 -15.31
CA SER A 107 7.45 14.12 -15.58
C SER A 107 8.11 12.75 -15.36
N GLN A 108 9.32 12.56 -15.89
CA GLN A 108 10.11 11.33 -15.70
C GLN A 108 10.52 11.11 -14.22
N GLN A 109 10.88 12.18 -13.51
CA GLN A 109 11.18 12.09 -12.08
C GLN A 109 9.92 11.74 -11.28
N GLN A 110 8.78 12.35 -11.60
CA GLN A 110 7.52 12.06 -10.93
C GLN A 110 7.10 10.60 -11.16
N SER A 111 7.19 10.09 -12.39
CA SER A 111 6.86 8.69 -12.67
C SER A 111 7.81 7.73 -11.94
N ALA A 112 9.12 7.99 -11.95
CA ALA A 112 10.10 7.19 -11.21
C ALA A 112 9.85 7.20 -9.70
N VAL A 113 9.50 8.36 -9.12
CA VAL A 113 9.16 8.47 -7.70
C VAL A 113 7.89 7.68 -7.39
N LEU A 114 6.83 7.82 -8.21
CA LEU A 114 5.58 7.08 -8.02
C LEU A 114 5.79 5.56 -8.11
N GLU A 115 6.58 5.09 -9.07
CA GLU A 115 6.92 3.67 -9.21
C GLU A 115 7.72 3.16 -8.02
N SER A 116 8.72 3.94 -7.58
CA SER A 116 9.51 3.60 -6.39
C SER A 116 8.65 3.57 -5.12
N ALA A 117 7.73 4.52 -4.95
CA ALA A 117 6.82 4.58 -3.81
C ALA A 117 5.84 3.40 -3.82
N GLN A 118 5.27 3.06 -4.99
CA GLN A 118 4.41 1.88 -5.13
C GLN A 118 5.17 0.59 -4.80
N SER A 119 6.41 0.44 -5.28
CA SER A 119 7.24 -0.73 -4.98
C SER A 119 7.54 -0.85 -3.48
N GLN A 120 7.80 0.27 -2.80
CA GLN A 120 8.04 0.30 -1.36
C GLN A 120 6.77 -0.03 -0.57
N ILE A 121 5.62 0.49 -0.97
CA ILE A 121 4.33 0.17 -0.36
C ILE A 121 4.02 -1.33 -0.53
N ALA A 122 4.22 -1.88 -1.73
CA ALA A 122 4.02 -3.30 -1.98
C ALA A 122 4.96 -4.17 -1.14
N ALA A 123 6.24 -3.82 -1.06
CA ALA A 123 7.22 -4.53 -0.23
C ALA A 123 6.88 -4.45 1.26
N SER A 124 6.50 -3.27 1.76
CA SER A 124 6.08 -3.06 3.15
C SER A 124 4.83 -3.87 3.48
N ASN A 125 3.81 -3.85 2.61
CA ASN A 125 2.61 -4.66 2.78
C ASN A 125 2.90 -6.16 2.78
N ALA A 126 3.81 -6.63 1.92
CA ALA A 126 4.24 -8.03 1.92
C ALA A 126 4.95 -8.40 3.23
N GLN A 127 5.78 -7.52 3.79
CA GLN A 127 6.42 -7.73 5.09
C GLN A 127 5.38 -7.75 6.22
N LEU A 128 4.45 -6.78 6.25
CA LEU A 128 3.36 -6.76 7.22
C LEU A 128 2.50 -8.02 7.15
N GLY A 129 2.23 -8.54 5.94
CA GLY A 129 1.55 -9.81 5.74
C GLY A 129 2.31 -10.98 6.37
N LYS A 130 3.63 -11.05 6.17
CA LYS A 130 4.50 -12.08 6.78
C LYS A 130 4.51 -11.99 8.31
N PHE A 131 4.63 -10.78 8.87
CA PHE A 131 4.61 -10.60 10.33
C PHE A 131 3.26 -10.98 10.95
N LYS A 132 2.15 -10.63 10.29
CA LYS A 132 0.81 -11.05 10.73
C LYS A 132 0.67 -12.57 10.68
N GLY A 133 1.08 -13.20 9.58
CA GLY A 133 1.05 -14.66 9.44
C GLY A 133 1.88 -15.36 10.53
N ALA A 134 3.12 -14.91 10.75
CA ALA A 134 3.98 -15.46 11.79
C ALA A 134 3.42 -15.24 13.21
N TYR A 135 2.76 -14.11 13.46
CA TYR A 135 2.09 -13.84 14.72
C TYR A 135 0.89 -14.77 14.96
N ASP A 136 0.05 -14.97 13.94
CA ASP A 136 -1.09 -15.86 14.00
C ASP A 136 -0.64 -17.33 14.20
N GLU A 137 0.41 -17.76 13.50
CA GLU A 137 1.03 -19.07 13.71
C GLU A 137 1.55 -19.25 15.14
N LEU A 138 2.25 -18.24 15.69
CA LEU A 138 2.76 -18.28 17.05
C LEU A 138 1.62 -18.34 18.07
N LEU A 139 0.51 -17.65 17.81
CA LEU A 139 -0.67 -17.65 18.67
C LEU A 139 -1.39 -19.01 18.64
N VAL A 140 -1.48 -19.66 17.48
CA VAL A 140 -1.99 -21.03 17.35
C VAL A 140 -1.06 -22.02 18.08
N LEU A 141 0.26 -21.87 17.93
CA LEU A 141 1.24 -22.71 18.63
C LEU A 141 1.11 -22.56 20.15
N ALA A 142 1.00 -21.34 20.65
CA ALA A 142 0.84 -21.07 22.08
C ALA A 142 -0.44 -21.70 22.65
N ARG A 143 -1.58 -21.56 21.95
CA ARG A 143 -2.85 -22.22 22.33
C ARG A 143 -2.74 -23.74 22.30
N THR A 144 -2.07 -24.28 21.30
CA THR A 144 -1.86 -25.72 21.17
C THR A 144 -1.03 -26.23 22.34
N LYS A 145 0.07 -25.57 22.66
CA LYS A 145 0.93 -25.90 23.80
C LYS A 145 0.21 -25.80 25.13
N GLU A 146 -0.62 -24.78 25.33
CA GLU A 146 -1.41 -24.68 26.57
C GLU A 146 -2.47 -25.78 26.67
N SER A 147 -3.09 -26.17 25.55
CA SER A 147 -4.01 -27.32 25.52
C SER A 147 -3.31 -28.65 25.80
N GLU A 148 -2.08 -28.84 25.31
CA GLU A 148 -1.24 -30.01 25.60
C GLU A 148 -0.87 -30.05 27.09
N ARG A 149 -0.47 -28.90 27.67
CA ARG A 149 -0.19 -28.80 29.10
C ARG A 149 -1.41 -29.11 29.95
N ALA A 150 -2.58 -28.59 29.61
CA ALA A 150 -3.83 -28.88 30.32
C ALA A 150 -4.20 -30.37 30.27
N LYS A 151 -4.04 -31.01 29.10
CA LYS A 151 -4.27 -32.46 28.94
C LYS A 151 -3.29 -33.29 29.77
N LEU A 152 -2.01 -32.96 29.73
CA LEU A 152 -0.98 -33.65 30.51
C LEU A 152 -1.19 -33.46 32.02
N ALA A 153 -1.53 -32.24 32.47
CA ALA A 153 -1.86 -31.97 33.86
C ALA A 153 -3.08 -32.77 34.33
N GLY A 154 -4.13 -32.85 33.50
CA GLY A 154 -5.31 -33.68 33.78
C GLY A 154 -4.97 -35.17 33.85
N ALA A 155 -4.17 -35.67 32.92
CA ALA A 155 -3.71 -37.07 32.93
C ALA A 155 -2.86 -37.39 34.18
N LEU A 156 -1.96 -36.49 34.57
CA LEU A 156 -1.17 -36.63 35.79
C LEU A 156 -2.06 -36.65 37.04
N ALA A 157 -3.01 -35.72 37.17
CA ALA A 157 -3.95 -35.70 38.29
C ALA A 157 -4.78 -37.00 38.38
N GLN A 158 -5.24 -37.52 37.24
CA GLN A 158 -5.94 -38.82 37.19
C GLN A 158 -5.04 -39.98 37.62
N ARG A 159 -3.77 -40.00 37.21
CA ARG A 159 -2.82 -41.02 37.62
C ARG A 159 -2.48 -40.94 39.10
N ASP A 160 -2.30 -39.75 39.63
CA ASP A 160 -2.05 -39.54 41.06
C ASP A 160 -3.22 -40.06 41.90
N GLU A 161 -4.46 -39.81 41.47
CA GLU A 161 -5.65 -40.32 42.15
C GLU A 161 -5.74 -41.85 42.07
N GLN A 162 -5.44 -42.43 40.91
CA GLN A 162 -5.37 -43.89 40.75
C GLN A 162 -4.29 -44.50 41.66
N VAL A 163 -3.10 -43.89 41.74
CA VAL A 163 -2.02 -44.35 42.62
C VAL A 163 -2.44 -44.27 44.08
N LYS A 164 -3.06 -43.16 44.53
CA LYS A 164 -3.58 -43.04 45.89
C LYS A 164 -4.60 -44.12 46.22
N SER A 165 -5.54 -44.38 45.31
CA SER A 165 -6.53 -45.46 45.47
C SER A 165 -5.87 -46.84 45.54
N CYS A 166 -4.91 -47.13 44.66
CA CYS A 166 -4.14 -48.37 44.69
C CYS A 166 -3.37 -48.55 46.01
N VAL A 167 -2.75 -47.49 46.53
CA VAL A 167 -2.03 -47.54 47.82
C VAL A 167 -3.00 -47.77 48.98
N ALA A 168 -4.17 -47.13 48.98
CA ALA A 168 -5.20 -47.35 49.99
C ALA A 168 -5.70 -48.81 49.97
N LYS A 169 -6.06 -49.32 48.80
CA LYS A 169 -6.47 -50.72 48.60
C LYS A 169 -5.40 -51.72 48.99
N ASN A 170 -4.14 -51.45 48.68
CA ASN A 170 -3.03 -52.30 49.09
C ASN A 170 -2.88 -52.35 50.62
N ARG A 171 -3.07 -51.21 51.31
CA ARG A 171 -3.09 -51.17 52.78
C ARG A 171 -4.26 -51.95 53.37
N GLU A 172 -5.45 -51.82 52.79
CA GLU A 172 -6.65 -52.57 53.20
C GLU A 172 -6.44 -54.09 53.03
N MET A 173 -5.91 -54.51 51.89
CA MET A 173 -5.57 -55.90 51.61
C MET A 173 -4.53 -56.44 52.61
N TYR A 174 -3.50 -55.65 52.94
CA TYR A 174 -2.49 -56.04 53.93
C TYR A 174 -3.07 -56.17 55.34
N GLN A 175 -3.99 -55.27 55.72
CA GLN A 175 -4.68 -55.35 56.99
C GLN A 175 -5.60 -56.56 57.07
N ALA A 176 -6.38 -56.83 56.02
CA ALA A 176 -7.22 -58.03 55.95
C ALA A 176 -6.38 -59.31 56.03
N GLY A 177 -5.21 -59.36 55.36
CA GLY A 177 -4.24 -60.45 55.49
C GLY A 177 -3.76 -60.65 56.93
N LYS A 178 -3.41 -59.56 57.64
CA LYS A 178 -3.04 -59.61 59.06
C LYS A 178 -4.19 -60.11 59.94
N ASP A 179 -5.41 -59.66 59.68
CA ASP A 179 -6.59 -60.06 60.45
C ASP A 179 -6.87 -61.56 60.28
N ILE A 180 -6.67 -62.12 59.07
CA ILE A 180 -6.75 -63.57 58.81
C ILE A 180 -5.66 -64.33 59.60
N LEU A 181 -4.41 -63.85 59.57
CA LEU A 181 -3.32 -64.47 60.35
C LEU A 181 -3.61 -64.43 61.85
N ASN A 182 -4.06 -63.29 62.38
CA ASN A 182 -4.45 -63.13 63.78
C ASN A 182 -5.63 -64.05 64.15
N ALA A 183 -6.62 -64.21 63.27
CA ALA A 183 -7.73 -65.12 63.50
C ALA A 183 -7.24 -66.58 63.59
N TYR A 184 -6.31 -66.98 62.72
CA TYR A 184 -5.69 -68.31 62.79
C TYR A 184 -4.91 -68.52 64.10
N GLU A 185 -4.14 -67.53 64.56
CA GLU A 185 -3.42 -67.60 65.84
C GLU A 185 -4.35 -67.70 67.06
N ARG A 186 -5.55 -67.12 66.99
CA ARG A 186 -6.54 -67.14 68.09
C ARG A 186 -7.37 -68.42 68.13
N VAL A 187 -7.39 -69.23 67.07
CA VAL A 187 -8.03 -70.56 67.09
C VAL A 187 -7.19 -71.48 67.98
N SER A 188 -7.65 -71.70 69.21
CA SER A 188 -6.92 -72.49 70.19
C SER A 188 -7.14 -73.99 70.01
N THR A 189 -6.32 -74.82 70.64
CA THR A 189 -6.52 -76.28 70.74
C THR A 189 -7.88 -76.64 71.37
N GLY A 190 -8.48 -75.75 72.16
CA GLY A 190 -9.84 -75.91 72.70
C GLY A 190 -10.94 -75.76 71.64
N ASP A 191 -10.79 -74.84 70.70
CA ASP A 191 -11.72 -74.64 69.58
C ASP A 191 -11.67 -75.82 68.59
N MET A 192 -10.48 -76.41 68.39
CA MET A 192 -10.31 -77.64 67.61
C MET A 192 -11.00 -78.86 68.25
N MET A 193 -11.03 -78.95 69.58
CA MET A 193 -11.78 -80.00 70.30
C MET A 193 -13.30 -79.81 70.16
N ALA A 194 -13.80 -78.57 70.23
CA ALA A 194 -15.22 -78.26 70.00
C ALA A 194 -15.66 -78.56 68.56
N MET A 195 -14.78 -78.34 67.58
CA MET A 195 -15.06 -78.60 66.16
C MET A 195 -15.13 -80.09 65.79
N ARG A 196 -14.53 -80.98 66.59
CA ARG A 196 -14.56 -82.44 66.43
C ARG A 196 -15.83 -83.11 66.97
N GLN A 197 -16.72 -82.38 67.62
CA GLN A 197 -17.96 -82.94 68.16
C GLN A 197 -19.07 -82.95 67.08
N PRO A 198 -19.79 -84.08 66.90
CA PRO A 198 -20.77 -84.26 65.81
C PRO A 198 -21.99 -83.31 65.85
N PHE A 199 -22.15 -82.51 66.92
CA PHE A 199 -23.26 -81.55 67.08
C PHE A 199 -22.83 -80.06 67.09
N ALA A 200 -21.57 -79.74 66.80
CA ALA A 200 -21.05 -78.36 66.78
C ALA A 200 -21.46 -77.56 65.52
N ARG A 201 -22.74 -77.63 65.12
CA ARG A 201 -23.28 -76.93 63.94
C ARG A 201 -23.09 -75.42 64.03
N SER A 202 -23.20 -74.83 65.23
CA SER A 202 -22.99 -73.40 65.47
C SER A 202 -21.54 -72.95 65.27
N ALA A 203 -20.56 -73.80 65.60
CA ALA A 203 -19.15 -73.49 65.35
C ALA A 203 -18.85 -73.48 63.85
N ARG A 204 -19.38 -74.45 63.08
CA ARG A 204 -19.20 -74.52 61.62
C ARG A 204 -19.77 -73.30 60.89
N VAL A 205 -20.96 -72.84 61.27
CA VAL A 205 -21.58 -71.64 60.68
C VAL A 205 -20.76 -70.39 60.96
N LYS A 206 -20.23 -70.22 62.19
CA LYS A 206 -19.37 -69.08 62.53
C LYS A 206 -18.06 -69.05 61.74
N PHE A 207 -17.46 -70.20 61.47
CA PHE A 207 -16.27 -70.27 60.61
C PHE A 207 -16.58 -69.94 59.15
N GLU A 208 -17.72 -70.37 58.64
CA GLU A 208 -18.17 -70.05 57.28
C GLU A 208 -18.49 -68.56 57.13
N GLU A 209 -19.15 -67.96 58.12
CA GLU A 209 -19.43 -66.52 58.17
C GLU A 209 -18.13 -65.69 58.24
N GLN A 210 -17.15 -66.09 59.07
CA GLN A 210 -15.84 -65.43 59.11
C GLN A 210 -15.07 -65.59 57.80
N ALA A 211 -15.11 -66.77 57.17
CA ALA A 211 -14.46 -66.99 55.88
C ALA A 211 -15.09 -66.13 54.77
N GLN A 212 -16.42 -65.95 54.80
CA GLN A 212 -17.12 -65.03 53.90
C GLN A 212 -16.72 -63.59 54.16
N GLU A 213 -16.72 -63.12 55.41
CA GLU A 213 -16.33 -61.75 55.75
C GLU A 213 -14.89 -61.41 55.32
N TYR A 214 -13.95 -62.35 55.47
CA TYR A 214 -12.57 -62.17 54.98
C TYR A 214 -12.49 -62.23 53.45
N GLY A 215 -13.29 -63.10 52.82
CA GLY A 215 -13.40 -63.17 51.36
C GLY A 215 -13.88 -61.85 50.77
N ASP A 216 -14.91 -61.25 51.37
CA ASP A 216 -15.47 -59.97 50.96
C ASP A 216 -14.44 -58.83 51.12
N LYS A 217 -13.72 -58.79 52.25
CA LYS A 217 -12.64 -57.79 52.48
C LYS A 217 -11.52 -57.89 51.45
N LEU A 218 -11.09 -59.10 51.09
CA LEU A 218 -10.06 -59.30 50.06
C LEU A 218 -10.57 -58.95 48.66
N TYR A 219 -11.84 -59.25 48.39
CA TYR A 219 -12.48 -58.95 47.11
C TYR A 219 -12.66 -57.44 46.90
N ASP A 220 -13.16 -56.72 47.91
CA ASP A 220 -13.37 -55.27 47.85
C ASP A 220 -12.05 -54.49 47.72
N ALA A 221 -11.00 -54.95 48.43
CA ALA A 221 -9.66 -54.38 48.37
C ALA A 221 -8.91 -54.71 47.06
N GLN A 222 -9.44 -55.57 46.19
CA GLN A 222 -8.78 -55.91 44.94
C GLN A 222 -8.73 -54.70 43.99
N VAL A 223 -7.56 -54.45 43.40
CA VAL A 223 -7.39 -53.43 42.36
C VAL A 223 -7.82 -54.06 41.01
N PRO A 224 -8.77 -53.46 40.27
CA PRO A 224 -9.23 -54.02 39.00
C PRO A 224 -8.09 -54.02 37.96
N ALA A 225 -8.05 -55.04 37.09
CA ALA A 225 -6.98 -55.23 36.09
C ALA A 225 -6.77 -54.02 35.14
N SER A 226 -7.82 -53.22 34.93
CA SER A 226 -7.76 -51.96 34.18
C SER A 226 -6.81 -50.93 34.81
N ALA A 227 -6.69 -50.89 36.14
CA ALA A 227 -5.75 -50.03 36.85
C ALA A 227 -4.30 -50.57 36.83
N ALA A 228 -4.12 -51.89 36.70
CA ALA A 228 -2.79 -52.51 36.63
C ALA A 228 -2.12 -52.40 35.23
N ALA A 229 -2.90 -52.42 34.15
CA ALA A 229 -2.39 -52.27 32.78
C ALA A 229 -1.80 -50.88 32.49
N ILE A 230 -2.10 -49.90 33.33
CA ILE A 230 -1.69 -48.50 33.20
C ILE A 230 -0.31 -48.22 33.82
N ALA A 231 0.13 -49.06 34.77
CA ALA A 231 1.42 -48.95 35.46
C ALA A 231 2.59 -49.56 34.66
N SER A 232 2.31 -50.24 33.55
CA SER A 232 3.35 -50.74 32.65
C SER A 232 3.57 -49.72 31.53
N PRO A 233 4.76 -49.08 31.43
CA PRO A 233 5.07 -48.27 30.27
C PRO A 233 5.17 -49.19 29.06
N LYS A 234 4.32 -48.96 28.05
CA LYS A 234 4.45 -49.63 26.75
C LYS A 234 5.78 -49.20 26.12
N PRO A 235 6.70 -50.12 25.78
CA PRO A 235 7.93 -49.76 25.10
C PRO A 235 7.64 -49.44 23.63
N GLY A 236 8.07 -48.25 23.20
CA GLY A 236 8.41 -47.94 21.81
C GLY A 236 7.26 -47.76 20.82
N ALA A 237 6.94 -46.50 20.52
CA ALA A 237 6.67 -46.04 19.17
C ALA A 237 7.20 -44.60 19.04
N PRO A 238 7.80 -44.23 17.89
CA PRO A 238 8.89 -43.27 17.81
C PRO A 238 8.42 -41.82 17.95
N GLU A 239 9.23 -41.01 18.63
CA GLU A 239 9.16 -39.55 18.55
C GLU A 239 9.45 -39.09 17.12
N PRO A 240 8.61 -38.25 16.49
CA PRO A 240 9.01 -37.49 15.33
C PRO A 240 9.69 -36.20 15.81
N GLY A 241 10.94 -35.98 15.38
CA GLY A 241 11.53 -34.63 15.37
C GLY A 241 12.64 -34.37 16.39
N ALA A 242 13.76 -35.09 16.27
CA ALA A 242 15.05 -34.65 16.81
C ALA A 242 16.20 -34.99 15.84
N ALA A 243 16.01 -34.65 14.56
CA ALA A 243 17.08 -34.63 13.57
C ALA A 243 16.73 -33.53 12.57
N ASP A 244 17.11 -32.29 12.88
CA ASP A 244 17.40 -31.19 11.94
C ASP A 244 17.66 -29.89 12.74
N ALA A 245 18.66 -29.91 13.62
CA ALA A 245 19.07 -28.71 14.35
C ALA A 245 20.57 -28.71 14.67
N PHE A 246 21.45 -29.16 13.76
CA PHE A 246 22.88 -28.83 13.88
C PHE A 246 23.68 -29.07 12.58
N THR A 247 23.36 -28.37 11.49
CA THR A 247 24.31 -28.18 10.37
C THR A 247 23.89 -26.98 9.54
N MET A 248 24.37 -25.79 9.89
CA MET A 248 24.81 -24.73 8.95
C MET A 248 25.15 -23.45 9.74
N GLN A 249 26.24 -23.49 10.50
CA GLN A 249 27.07 -22.32 10.75
C GLN A 249 28.53 -22.77 10.69
N THR A 250 29.14 -22.61 9.52
CA THR A 250 30.59 -22.38 9.29
C THR A 250 30.85 -22.36 7.79
N GLN A 251 30.49 -21.26 7.14
CA GLN A 251 31.20 -20.83 5.93
C GLN A 251 31.13 -19.31 5.82
N THR A 252 32.04 -18.67 6.55
CA THR A 252 32.49 -17.31 6.29
C THR A 252 34.01 -17.32 6.44
N LYS A 253 34.70 -17.64 5.34
CA LYS A 253 35.97 -17.02 4.96
C LYS A 253 36.26 -17.30 3.49
#